data_AF-A0A8B5WWG3-F1
#
_entry.id   AF-A0A8B5WWG3-F1
#
_cell.length_a   1.000
_cell.length_b   1.000
_cell.length_c   1.000
_cell.angle_alpha   90.00
_cell.angle_beta   90.00
_cell.angle_gamma   90.00
#
_symmetry.space_group_name_H-M   'P 1'
#
loop_
_entity.id
_entity.type
_entity.pdbx_description
1 polymer ?
#
loop_
_entity_poly.entity_id
_entity_poly.type
_entity_poly.pdbx_seq_one_letter_code
_entity_poly.pdbx_strand_id
1 'polypeptide(L)'
;MVKKRVARRIVILAVGGIFFFAAVVVPFLAPAARAEKQLWSGYAMLLVAGDHSESDVLERLTLVGYDDVRAPSSTYATYNDFGALARITVADLPKRFSPHDPRYDPYLRGLPMFFTAYDGVQTHAVYYVATDDHPFRVHQNIRRALSGVTTKWFLVEWSFDDGVVYAGAFALMLIALAVGGVRRRVFIGFGGIPCLAAVFMGGAYTFVLVGVAFFAWALVIDRGFPALEHRIRYGRRAAPDGRGARYVYAAVALPAVVGYVASRSPAAVVSVIPPIIGLIAVSVVVAVLIERKLHNEEHRVFAPVPILTGTRYARPVSGLSGAAVAAIFLVLVATPLAHGFILPSRTVAFPQPVSYAAASELSFSGIGALARYRPADALPDLADYLAHRAFHDGFMYARTFGVPTAGDAVTVPLYERRGESVERTEYTPIVYDDAWLASVLTRDRGMHDIFLDQNTPNGVVVRQSPTIYWPRSHQISHTALMILLFSPFPAGSFGMVSHVRVRIEGSTVRRKRQAA
;
A
#
# COMPACT_ATOMS: atom_id res chain seq x y z
N MET A 1 7.36 48.32 12.68
CA MET A 1 6.44 47.15 12.56
C MET A 1 6.48 46.43 11.20
N VAL A 2 6.76 47.12 10.08
CA VAL A 2 6.77 46.53 8.72
C VAL A 2 7.78 45.37 8.57
N LYS A 3 9.03 45.54 9.05
CA LYS A 3 10.07 44.49 8.98
C LYS A 3 9.65 43.15 9.61
N LYS A 4 8.97 43.18 10.77
CA LYS A 4 8.48 41.96 11.44
C LYS A 4 7.40 41.22 10.61
N ARG A 5 6.53 41.94 9.91
CA ARG A 5 5.48 41.33 9.06
C ARG A 5 6.08 40.70 7.81
N VAL A 6 7.07 41.34 7.19
CA VAL A 6 7.77 40.81 6.02
C VAL A 6 8.53 39.53 6.39
N ALA A 7 9.30 39.57 7.48
CA ALA A 7 10.03 38.39 7.97
C ALA A 7 9.09 37.21 8.25
N ARG A 8 7.97 37.44 8.93
CA ARG A 8 6.96 36.40 9.20
C ARG A 8 6.42 35.75 7.92
N ARG A 9 6.17 36.52 6.87
CA ARG A 9 5.66 36.00 5.59
C ARG A 9 6.71 35.15 4.87
N ILE A 10 7.97 35.59 4.88
CA ILE A 10 9.08 34.80 4.28
C ILE A 10 9.20 33.45 4.98
N VAL A 11 9.15 33.43 6.31
CA VAL A 11 9.18 32.18 7.09
C VAL A 11 8.01 31.27 6.74
N ILE A 12 6.78 31.79 6.65
CA ILE A 12 5.61 30.97 6.28
C ILE A 12 5.74 30.39 4.87
N LEU A 13 6.26 31.18 3.91
CA LEU A 13 6.49 30.70 2.54
C LEU A 13 7.57 29.62 2.49
N ALA A 14 8.68 29.81 3.23
CA ALA A 14 9.75 28.82 3.30
C ALA A 14 9.29 27.50 3.93
N VAL A 15 8.59 27.58 5.07
CA VAL A 15 8.02 26.41 5.75
C VAL A 15 6.98 25.71 4.87
N GLY A 16 6.11 26.47 4.20
CA GLY A 16 5.15 25.91 3.23
C GLY A 16 5.85 25.21 2.06
N GLY A 17 6.94 25.78 1.54
CA GLY A 17 7.76 25.17 0.50
C GLY A 17 8.42 23.86 0.95
N ILE A 18 8.95 23.80 2.18
CA ILE A 18 9.54 22.59 2.75
C ILE A 18 8.48 21.48 2.88
N PHE A 19 7.31 21.78 3.47
CA PHE A 19 6.23 20.80 3.60
C PHE A 19 5.71 20.32 2.25
N PHE A 20 5.63 21.22 1.26
CA PHE A 20 5.27 20.85 -0.10
C PHE A 20 6.29 19.89 -0.72
N PHE A 21 7.58 20.20 -0.60
CA PHE A 21 8.64 19.34 -1.13
C PHE A 21 8.66 17.97 -0.44
N ALA A 22 8.55 17.95 0.89
CA ALA A 22 8.43 16.72 1.66
C ALA A 22 7.22 15.89 1.20
N ALA A 23 6.06 16.52 0.95
CA ALA A 23 4.87 15.83 0.47
C ALA A 23 5.04 15.15 -0.90
N VAL A 24 5.95 15.66 -1.74
CA VAL A 24 6.28 15.06 -3.05
C VAL A 24 7.31 13.93 -2.90
N VAL A 25 8.29 14.09 -2.02
CA VAL A 25 9.43 13.16 -1.91
C VAL A 25 9.12 11.97 -0.99
N VAL A 26 8.41 12.20 0.12
CA VAL A 26 8.09 11.16 1.12
C VAL A 26 7.42 9.92 0.52
N PRO A 27 6.46 10.01 -0.42
CA PRO A 27 5.90 8.83 -1.08
C PRO A 27 6.91 7.90 -1.77
N PHE A 28 8.08 8.42 -2.16
CA PHE A 28 9.16 7.63 -2.78
C PHE A 28 10.20 7.11 -1.79
N LEU A 29 10.20 7.62 -0.55
CA LEU A 29 11.17 7.24 0.48
C LEU A 29 10.53 6.46 1.63
N ALA A 30 9.25 6.67 1.92
CA ALA A 30 8.60 6.16 3.11
C ALA A 30 8.32 4.67 3.03
N PRO A 31 8.64 3.90 4.09
CA PRO A 31 8.29 2.49 4.19
C PRO A 31 6.78 2.22 4.24
N ALA A 32 5.96 3.23 4.56
CA ALA A 32 4.51 3.08 4.64
C ALA A 32 3.86 2.65 3.30
N ALA A 33 4.49 2.96 2.17
CA ALA A 33 4.08 2.43 0.86
C ALA A 33 4.39 0.93 0.68
N ARG A 34 5.27 0.36 1.51
CA ARG A 34 5.66 -1.07 1.49
C ARG A 34 4.67 -1.95 2.25
N ALA A 35 4.19 -1.46 3.40
CA ALA A 35 3.46 -2.26 4.37
C ALA A 35 2.13 -2.86 3.87
N GLU A 36 1.55 -2.33 2.80
CA GLU A 36 0.29 -2.87 2.26
C GLU A 36 0.46 -4.11 1.41
N LYS A 37 1.56 -4.17 0.65
CA LYS A 37 1.72 -5.11 -0.44
C LYS A 37 2.89 -6.05 -0.27
N GLN A 38 3.80 -5.77 0.66
CA GLN A 38 4.89 -6.68 0.94
C GLN A 38 4.32 -7.96 1.55
N LEU A 39 4.36 -9.02 0.75
CA LEU A 39 3.85 -10.33 1.15
C LEU A 39 4.81 -10.99 2.13
N TRP A 40 6.11 -10.87 1.87
CA TRP A 40 7.18 -11.41 2.70
C TRP A 40 7.97 -10.26 3.29
N SER A 41 7.82 -10.03 4.59
CA SER A 41 8.64 -9.05 5.33
C SER A 41 10.13 -9.24 5.01
N GLY A 42 10.82 -8.17 4.61
CA GLY A 42 12.24 -8.18 4.21
C GLY A 42 12.55 -8.63 2.77
N TYR A 43 11.58 -9.16 2.02
CA TYR A 43 11.80 -9.64 0.66
C TYR A 43 10.86 -8.99 -0.35
N ALA A 44 11.37 -8.81 -1.57
CA ALA A 44 10.59 -8.47 -2.74
C ALA A 44 10.48 -9.70 -3.66
N MET A 45 9.26 -10.06 -4.06
CA MET A 45 9.00 -11.21 -4.89
C MET A 45 9.04 -10.83 -6.37
N LEU A 46 10.07 -11.33 -7.05
CA LEU A 46 10.28 -11.16 -8.47
C LEU A 46 9.83 -12.43 -9.20
N LEU A 47 8.93 -12.27 -10.17
CA LEU A 47 8.48 -13.34 -11.06
C LEU A 47 9.09 -13.13 -12.44
N VAL A 48 9.77 -14.16 -12.95
CA VAL A 48 10.43 -14.17 -14.26
C VAL A 48 9.87 -15.31 -15.08
N ALA A 49 9.60 -15.08 -16.37
CA ALA A 49 9.18 -16.15 -17.27
C ALA A 49 10.19 -17.32 -17.28
N GLY A 50 9.70 -18.56 -17.30
CA GLY A 50 10.52 -19.77 -17.15
C GLY A 50 11.40 -20.14 -18.35
N ASP A 51 11.52 -19.27 -19.36
CA ASP A 51 12.33 -19.46 -20.57
C ASP A 51 13.78 -18.96 -20.43
N HIS A 52 14.17 -18.49 -19.25
CA HIS A 52 15.48 -17.92 -18.99
C HIS A 52 16.32 -18.76 -18.01
N SER A 53 17.64 -18.74 -18.20
CA SER A 53 18.57 -19.41 -17.28
C SER A 53 18.59 -18.71 -15.91
N GLU A 54 18.43 -19.49 -14.85
CA GLU A 54 18.47 -18.99 -13.47
C GLU A 54 19.82 -18.34 -13.14
N SER A 55 20.93 -18.90 -13.63
CA SER A 55 22.28 -18.36 -13.43
C SER A 55 22.41 -16.93 -13.92
N ASP A 56 21.84 -16.64 -15.09
CA ASP A 56 21.95 -15.35 -15.74
C ASP A 56 21.12 -14.31 -15.00
N VAL A 57 19.95 -14.69 -14.48
CA VAL A 57 19.11 -13.82 -13.66
C VAL A 57 19.83 -13.48 -12.36
N LEU A 58 20.39 -14.48 -11.66
CA LEU A 58 21.11 -14.28 -10.41
C LEU A 58 22.35 -13.40 -10.60
N GLU A 59 23.18 -13.67 -11.61
CA GLU A 59 24.38 -12.87 -11.92
C GLU A 59 24.00 -11.39 -12.13
N ARG A 60 22.94 -11.12 -12.90
CA ARG A 60 22.47 -9.75 -13.17
C ARG A 60 21.94 -9.05 -11.92
N LEU A 61 21.23 -9.76 -11.04
CA LEU A 61 20.74 -9.21 -9.78
C LEU A 61 21.90 -8.89 -8.84
N THR A 62 22.90 -9.76 -8.75
CA THR A 62 24.14 -9.51 -7.98
C THR A 62 24.89 -8.29 -8.51
N LEU A 63 24.99 -8.11 -9.83
CA LEU A 63 25.64 -6.94 -10.44
C LEU A 63 25.02 -5.59 -10.07
N VAL A 64 23.73 -5.55 -9.69
CA VAL A 64 23.05 -4.32 -9.22
C VAL A 64 23.00 -4.20 -7.70
N GLY A 65 23.69 -5.09 -6.97
CA GLY A 65 23.83 -5.06 -5.52
C GLY A 65 22.82 -5.91 -4.74
N TYR A 66 22.12 -6.83 -5.41
CA TYR A 66 21.28 -7.82 -4.74
C TYR A 66 22.06 -9.14 -4.56
N ASP A 67 22.86 -9.19 -3.50
CA ASP A 67 23.72 -10.36 -3.20
C ASP A 67 22.95 -11.50 -2.51
N ASP A 68 21.84 -11.19 -1.83
CA ASP A 68 20.98 -12.17 -1.16
C ASP A 68 19.66 -12.32 -1.92
N VAL A 69 19.66 -13.23 -2.91
CA VAL A 69 18.49 -13.62 -3.67
C VAL A 69 18.24 -15.11 -3.43
N ARG A 70 17.07 -15.45 -2.88
CA ARG A 70 16.67 -16.86 -2.71
C ARG A 70 16.05 -17.37 -4.01
N ALA A 71 16.73 -18.34 -4.58
CA ALA A 71 16.39 -19.09 -5.78
C ALA A 71 16.73 -20.57 -5.56
N PRO A 72 16.28 -21.50 -6.43
CA PRO A 72 16.60 -22.92 -6.31
C PRO A 72 18.10 -23.23 -6.13
N SER A 73 18.99 -22.57 -6.87
CA SER A 73 20.44 -22.82 -6.80
C SER A 73 21.16 -22.10 -5.65
N SER A 74 20.59 -21.02 -5.11
CA SER A 74 21.19 -20.24 -4.02
C SER A 74 20.63 -20.58 -2.64
N THR A 75 19.49 -21.27 -2.57
CA THR A 75 18.85 -21.66 -1.31
C THR A 75 19.30 -23.04 -0.89
N TYR A 76 19.80 -23.15 0.34
CA TYR A 76 20.24 -24.42 0.91
C TYR A 76 19.16 -25.05 1.78
N ALA A 77 19.13 -26.39 1.77
CA ALA A 77 18.46 -27.22 2.74
C ALA A 77 19.49 -28.12 3.43
N THR A 78 19.25 -28.43 4.69
CA THR A 78 20.10 -29.35 5.46
C THR A 78 19.56 -30.77 5.36
N TYR A 79 20.41 -31.78 5.49
CA TYR A 79 19.98 -33.17 5.65
C TYR A 79 21.05 -33.97 6.39
N ASN A 80 20.67 -35.09 6.99
CA ASN A 80 21.61 -35.99 7.65
C ASN A 80 22.32 -36.89 6.62
N ASP A 81 23.64 -36.80 6.51
CA ASP A 81 24.46 -37.65 5.63
C ASP A 81 25.15 -38.80 6.40
N PHE A 82 24.47 -39.31 7.44
CA PHE A 82 24.88 -40.37 8.37
C PHE A 82 26.08 -40.06 9.27
N GLY A 83 26.91 -39.07 8.94
CA GLY A 83 28.01 -38.60 9.78
C GLY A 83 27.80 -37.19 10.35
N ALA A 84 27.12 -36.33 9.60
CA ALA A 84 26.86 -34.95 9.97
C ALA A 84 25.66 -34.40 9.18
N LEU A 85 25.22 -33.20 9.56
CA LEU A 85 24.31 -32.42 8.75
C LEU A 85 25.06 -31.84 7.56
N ALA A 86 24.74 -32.34 6.36
CA ALA A 86 25.21 -31.80 5.11
C ALA A 86 24.24 -30.73 4.59
N ARG A 87 24.72 -29.88 3.68
CA ARG A 87 23.92 -28.88 2.97
C ARG A 87 23.81 -29.26 1.50
N ILE A 88 22.64 -29.01 0.92
CA ILE A 88 22.37 -29.19 -0.50
C ILE A 88 21.50 -28.06 -1.01
N THR A 89 21.68 -27.65 -2.26
CA THR A 89 20.82 -26.63 -2.88
C THR A 89 19.44 -27.22 -3.17
N VAL A 90 18.39 -26.38 -3.17
CA VAL A 90 17.04 -26.83 -3.53
C VAL A 90 17.00 -27.40 -4.96
N ALA A 91 17.77 -26.82 -5.89
CA ALA A 91 17.89 -27.29 -7.27
C ALA A 91 18.44 -28.72 -7.38
N ASP A 92 19.31 -29.15 -6.46
CA ASP A 92 19.95 -30.47 -6.50
C ASP A 92 19.21 -31.55 -5.69
N LEU A 93 18.16 -31.19 -4.93
CA LEU A 93 17.36 -32.16 -4.17
C LEU A 93 16.86 -33.35 -5.02
N PRO A 94 16.29 -33.15 -6.23
CA PRO A 94 15.80 -34.26 -7.04
C PRO A 94 16.92 -35.17 -7.58
N LYS A 95 18.15 -34.66 -7.66
CA LYS A 95 19.32 -35.43 -8.12
C LYS A 95 19.93 -36.24 -6.99
N ARG A 96 19.90 -35.70 -5.77
CA ARG A 96 20.50 -36.34 -4.59
C ARG A 96 19.65 -37.46 -4.04
N PHE A 97 18.34 -37.29 -4.01
CA PHE A 97 17.42 -38.19 -3.32
C PHE A 97 16.55 -38.99 -4.28
N SER A 98 16.44 -40.29 -4.01
CA SER A 98 15.37 -41.12 -4.58
C SER A 98 14.04 -40.74 -3.92
N PRO A 99 12.89 -40.83 -4.63
CA PRO A 99 11.56 -40.62 -4.03
C PRO A 99 11.27 -41.52 -2.82
N HIS A 100 11.99 -42.64 -2.67
CA HIS A 100 11.86 -43.58 -1.56
C HIS A 100 12.93 -43.43 -0.47
N ASP A 101 13.85 -42.46 -0.59
CA ASP A 101 14.84 -42.19 0.47
C ASP A 101 14.10 -41.60 1.68
N PRO A 102 14.16 -42.22 2.88
CA PRO A 102 13.47 -41.71 4.06
C PRO A 102 13.97 -40.34 4.51
N ARG A 103 15.18 -39.94 4.11
CA ARG A 103 15.74 -38.60 4.37
C ARG A 103 15.09 -37.53 3.50
N TYR A 104 14.45 -37.91 2.39
CA TYR A 104 13.72 -37.00 1.52
C TYR A 104 12.31 -36.73 2.07
N ASP A 105 12.30 -36.12 3.25
CA ASP A 105 11.11 -35.89 4.05
C ASP A 105 10.14 -34.88 3.38
N PRO A 106 8.90 -34.72 3.90
CA PRO A 106 7.90 -33.83 3.32
C PRO A 106 8.33 -32.38 3.15
N TYR A 107 9.19 -31.84 4.03
CA TYR A 107 9.69 -30.46 3.91
C TYR A 107 10.57 -30.34 2.67
N LEU A 108 11.58 -31.20 2.53
CA LEU A 108 12.49 -31.19 1.37
C LEU A 108 11.73 -31.37 0.04
N ARG A 109 10.73 -32.25 0.00
CA ARG A 109 9.92 -32.48 -1.20
C ARG A 109 9.09 -31.26 -1.62
N GLY A 110 8.66 -30.44 -0.66
CA GLY A 110 7.83 -29.27 -0.93
C GLY A 110 8.63 -28.00 -1.25
N LEU A 111 9.91 -27.93 -0.90
CA LEU A 111 10.74 -26.73 -1.12
C LEU A 111 10.77 -26.22 -2.57
N PRO A 112 10.90 -27.06 -3.61
CA PRO A 112 10.92 -26.57 -5.00
C PRO A 112 9.68 -25.75 -5.38
N MET A 113 8.51 -26.01 -4.77
CA MET A 113 7.28 -25.32 -5.08
C MET A 113 7.28 -23.83 -4.66
N PHE A 114 8.19 -23.42 -3.77
CA PHE A 114 8.37 -22.00 -3.43
C PHE A 114 8.91 -21.18 -4.60
N PHE A 115 9.63 -21.82 -5.51
CA PHE A 115 10.31 -21.15 -6.62
C PHE A 115 9.51 -21.21 -7.92
N THR A 116 8.25 -21.61 -7.84
CA THR A 116 7.36 -21.75 -9.00
C THR A 116 6.04 -21.01 -8.81
N ALA A 117 5.62 -20.29 -9.85
CA ALA A 117 4.33 -19.63 -9.93
C ALA A 117 3.63 -19.99 -11.26
N TYR A 118 2.31 -19.93 -11.30
CA TYR A 118 1.53 -20.33 -12.48
C TYR A 118 0.41 -19.34 -12.79
N ASP A 119 0.35 -18.85 -14.03
CA ASP A 119 -0.66 -17.87 -14.46
C ASP A 119 -1.82 -18.48 -15.26
N GLY A 120 -1.90 -19.81 -15.32
CA GLY A 120 -2.88 -20.54 -16.14
C GLY A 120 -2.37 -20.93 -17.53
N VAL A 121 -1.29 -20.30 -18.00
CA VAL A 121 -0.72 -20.52 -19.35
C VAL A 121 0.77 -20.84 -19.28
N GLN A 122 1.51 -20.12 -18.44
CA GLN A 122 2.95 -20.20 -18.30
C GLN A 122 3.35 -20.36 -16.84
N THR A 123 4.41 -21.12 -16.61
CA THR A 123 5.12 -21.18 -15.34
C THR A 123 6.14 -20.04 -15.26
N HIS A 124 6.19 -19.40 -14.10
CA HIS A 124 7.13 -18.35 -13.77
C HIS A 124 8.06 -18.85 -12.67
N ALA A 125 9.34 -18.55 -12.78
CA ALA A 125 10.31 -18.74 -11.71
C ALA A 125 10.14 -17.62 -10.68
N VAL A 126 10.09 -17.99 -9.40
CA VAL A 126 9.98 -17.04 -8.28
C VAL A 126 11.34 -16.82 -7.66
N TYR A 127 11.70 -15.56 -7.48
CA TYR A 127 12.92 -15.13 -6.79
C TYR A 127 12.52 -14.26 -5.61
N TYR A 128 13.08 -14.55 -4.43
CA TYR A 128 12.91 -13.71 -3.24
C TYR A 128 14.14 -12.85 -3.06
N VAL A 129 14.04 -11.57 -3.41
CA VAL A 129 15.13 -10.61 -3.32
C VAL A 129 15.13 -9.99 -1.93
N ALA A 130 16.11 -10.29 -1.08
CA ALA A 130 16.21 -9.69 0.24
C ALA A 130 16.53 -8.20 0.07
N THR A 131 15.61 -7.32 0.48
CA THR A 131 15.81 -5.88 0.31
C THR A 131 14.90 -5.05 1.20
N ASP A 132 15.52 -4.05 1.83
CA ASP A 132 14.84 -2.94 2.48
C ASP A 132 14.73 -1.72 1.55
N ASP A 133 14.88 -1.88 0.24
CA ASP A 133 14.70 -0.78 -0.70
C ASP A 133 13.21 -0.48 -0.95
N HIS A 134 12.95 0.74 -1.41
CA HIS A 134 11.60 1.12 -1.82
C HIS A 134 11.21 0.37 -3.11
N PRO A 135 9.98 -0.16 -3.27
CA PRO A 135 9.52 -0.89 -4.46
C PRO A 135 9.88 -0.23 -5.80
N PHE A 136 9.73 1.09 -5.91
CA PHE A 136 10.20 1.87 -7.07
C PHE A 136 11.69 1.72 -7.36
N ARG A 137 12.56 1.78 -6.35
CA ARG A 137 14.02 1.61 -6.51
C ARG A 137 14.35 0.17 -6.89
N VAL A 138 13.69 -0.80 -6.23
CA VAL A 138 13.79 -2.22 -6.58
C VAL A 138 13.43 -2.45 -8.04
N HIS A 139 12.28 -1.92 -8.49
CA HIS A 139 11.87 -2.01 -9.89
C HIS A 139 12.87 -1.35 -10.84
N GLN A 140 13.40 -0.17 -10.53
CA GLN A 140 14.42 0.49 -11.37
C GLN A 140 15.70 -0.34 -11.48
N ASN A 141 16.17 -0.90 -10.36
CA ASN A 141 17.37 -1.72 -10.32
C ASN A 141 17.16 -3.03 -11.09
N ILE A 142 16.05 -3.73 -10.86
CA ILE A 142 15.67 -4.96 -11.59
C ILE A 142 15.51 -4.67 -13.08
N ARG A 143 14.86 -3.56 -13.46
CA ARG A 143 14.71 -3.16 -14.87
C ARG A 143 16.05 -2.95 -15.55
N ARG A 144 17.04 -2.38 -14.86
CA ARG A 144 18.41 -2.21 -15.38
C ARG A 144 19.17 -3.53 -15.40
N ALA A 145 19.01 -4.38 -14.39
CA ALA A 145 19.66 -5.68 -14.30
C ALA A 145 19.20 -6.61 -15.43
N LEU A 146 17.88 -6.66 -15.66
CA LEU A 146 17.26 -7.60 -16.59
C LEU A 146 17.06 -7.03 -17.99
N SER A 147 17.42 -5.76 -18.24
CA SER A 147 17.39 -5.20 -19.59
C SER A 147 18.40 -5.95 -20.47
N GLY A 148 17.90 -6.82 -21.33
CA GLY A 148 18.71 -7.66 -22.23
C GLY A 148 18.61 -9.17 -21.95
N VAL A 149 18.11 -9.58 -20.78
CA VAL A 149 17.81 -10.99 -20.49
C VAL A 149 16.34 -11.28 -20.80
N THR A 150 15.44 -10.50 -20.19
CA THR A 150 14.00 -10.69 -20.35
C THR A 150 13.24 -9.38 -20.27
N THR A 151 12.18 -9.28 -21.07
CA THR A 151 11.17 -8.22 -20.92
C THR A 151 9.95 -8.69 -20.14
N LYS A 152 9.87 -9.98 -19.81
CA LYS A 152 8.70 -10.60 -19.16
C LYS A 152 9.04 -10.95 -17.72
N TRP A 153 9.08 -9.90 -16.90
CA TRP A 153 9.18 -10.04 -15.46
C TRP A 153 8.19 -9.09 -14.80
N PHE A 154 7.81 -9.41 -13.57
CA PHE A 154 6.90 -8.58 -12.79
C PHE A 154 7.26 -8.66 -11.32
N LEU A 155 7.12 -7.52 -10.65
CA LEU A 155 7.28 -7.38 -9.22
C LEU A 155 5.89 -7.51 -8.59
N VAL A 156 5.70 -8.49 -7.71
CA VAL A 156 4.37 -8.82 -7.18
C VAL A 156 3.80 -7.68 -6.34
N GLU A 157 4.66 -7.01 -5.58
CA GLU A 157 4.28 -5.96 -4.65
C GLU A 157 3.96 -4.64 -5.35
N TRP A 158 4.42 -4.44 -6.60
CA TRP A 158 4.23 -3.15 -7.28
C TRP A 158 4.31 -3.24 -8.81
N SER A 159 3.34 -2.61 -9.47
CA SER A 159 3.28 -2.49 -10.94
C SER A 159 3.51 -1.03 -11.35
N PHE A 160 4.53 -0.81 -12.18
CA PHE A 160 4.82 0.49 -12.78
C PHE A 160 3.66 0.95 -13.66
N ASP A 161 3.11 0.04 -14.45
CA ASP A 161 2.03 0.33 -15.40
C ASP A 161 0.77 0.80 -14.68
N ASP A 162 0.44 0.17 -13.55
CA ASP A 162 -0.68 0.61 -12.70
C ASP A 162 -0.45 2.03 -12.19
N GLY A 163 0.76 2.32 -11.70
CA GLY A 163 1.14 3.66 -11.25
C GLY A 163 0.94 4.70 -12.34
N VAL A 164 1.38 4.42 -13.57
CA VAL A 164 1.21 5.31 -14.72
C VAL A 164 -0.26 5.50 -15.08
N VAL A 165 -1.06 4.44 -15.11
CA VAL A 165 -2.49 4.52 -15.44
C VAL A 165 -3.23 5.39 -14.42
N TYR A 166 -3.05 5.14 -13.12
CA TYR A 166 -3.71 5.92 -12.08
C TYR A 166 -3.21 7.37 -12.03
N ALA A 167 -1.91 7.60 -12.21
CA ALA A 167 -1.37 8.95 -12.28
C ALA A 167 -1.89 9.71 -13.52
N GLY A 168 -1.98 9.05 -14.66
CA GLY A 168 -2.55 9.60 -15.89
C GLY A 168 -4.02 9.97 -15.74
N ALA A 169 -4.82 9.08 -15.15
CA ALA A 169 -6.22 9.35 -14.82
C ALA A 169 -6.37 10.53 -13.85
N PHE A 170 -5.52 10.60 -12.82
CA PHE A 170 -5.51 11.73 -11.90
C PHE A 170 -5.12 13.03 -12.60
N ALA A 171 -4.14 13.00 -13.52
CA ALA A 171 -3.78 14.16 -14.33
C ALA A 171 -4.95 14.64 -15.21
N LEU A 172 -5.72 13.72 -15.82
CA LEU A 172 -6.95 14.06 -16.54
C LEU A 172 -7.98 14.74 -15.63
N MET A 173 -8.13 14.27 -14.39
CA MET A 173 -8.97 14.92 -13.38
C MET A 173 -8.50 16.35 -13.09
N LEU A 174 -7.19 16.59 -12.96
CA LEU A 174 -6.62 17.93 -12.78
C LEU A 174 -6.90 18.84 -13.98
N ILE A 175 -6.80 18.32 -15.20
CA ILE A 175 -7.10 19.05 -16.43
C ILE A 175 -8.58 19.42 -16.47
N ALA A 176 -9.49 18.49 -16.17
CA ALA A 176 -10.93 18.73 -16.12
C ALA A 176 -11.27 19.83 -15.09
N LEU A 177 -10.63 19.79 -13.91
CA LEU A 177 -10.76 20.83 -12.88
C LEU A 177 -10.23 22.19 -13.34
N ALA A 178 -9.08 22.23 -14.03
CA ALA A 178 -8.50 23.46 -14.54
C ALA A 178 -9.37 24.08 -15.64
N VAL A 179 -9.80 23.30 -16.63
CA VAL A 179 -10.65 23.76 -17.74
C VAL A 179 -12.03 24.18 -17.24
N GLY A 180 -12.59 23.43 -16.29
CA GLY A 180 -13.94 23.53 -15.73
C GLY A 180 -14.34 24.82 -15.03
N GLY A 181 -13.56 25.89 -15.16
CA GLY A 181 -13.91 27.25 -14.74
C GLY A 181 -13.28 27.69 -13.42
N VAL A 182 -12.35 26.93 -12.84
CA VAL A 182 -11.70 27.36 -11.61
C VAL A 182 -10.77 28.52 -11.94
N ARG A 183 -11.08 29.72 -11.40
CA ARG A 183 -10.31 30.95 -11.58
C ARG A 183 -8.84 30.84 -11.10
N ARG A 184 -8.50 29.72 -10.46
CA ARG A 184 -7.29 29.43 -9.69
C ARG A 184 -6.53 28.20 -10.24
N ARG A 185 -6.51 28.04 -11.57
CA ARG A 185 -5.89 26.89 -12.27
C ARG A 185 -4.46 26.59 -11.81
N VAL A 186 -3.64 27.62 -11.61
CA VAL A 186 -2.25 27.49 -11.15
C VAL A 186 -2.18 26.79 -9.78
N PHE A 187 -3.08 27.14 -8.84
CA PHE A 187 -3.11 26.54 -7.52
C PHE A 187 -3.60 25.09 -7.54
N ILE A 188 -4.51 24.76 -8.44
CA ILE A 188 -4.91 23.36 -8.69
C ILE A 188 -3.72 22.55 -9.20
N GLY A 189 -2.96 23.10 -10.15
CA GLY A 189 -1.73 22.47 -10.64
C GLY A 189 -0.74 22.19 -9.51
N PHE A 190 -0.41 23.21 -8.70
CA PHE A 190 0.51 23.02 -7.57
C PHE A 190 -0.02 22.01 -6.54
N GLY A 191 -1.28 22.13 -6.13
CA GLY A 191 -1.88 21.16 -5.20
C GLY A 191 -1.90 19.73 -5.75
N GLY A 192 -1.98 19.56 -7.07
CA GLY A 192 -2.01 18.26 -7.72
C GLY A 192 -0.68 17.52 -7.74
N ILE A 193 0.47 18.20 -7.61
CA ILE A 193 1.80 17.57 -7.71
C ILE A 193 2.05 16.55 -6.58
N PRO A 194 1.86 16.88 -5.28
CA PRO A 194 2.01 15.89 -4.20
C PRO A 194 1.01 14.73 -4.33
N CYS A 195 -0.19 15.02 -4.83
CA CYS A 195 -1.21 14.02 -5.07
C CYS A 195 -0.79 13.03 -6.17
N LEU A 196 -0.21 13.52 -7.28
CA LEU A 196 0.29 12.66 -8.36
C LEU A 196 1.36 11.67 -7.87
N ALA A 197 2.31 12.13 -7.05
CA ALA A 197 3.32 11.27 -6.44
C ALA A 197 2.68 10.16 -5.60
N ALA A 198 1.73 10.50 -4.72
CA ALA A 198 1.05 9.51 -3.88
C ALA A 198 0.23 8.51 -4.71
N VAL A 199 -0.50 8.98 -5.73
CA VAL A 199 -1.32 8.13 -6.61
C VAL A 199 -0.46 7.15 -7.41
N PHE A 200 0.67 7.61 -7.95
CA PHE A 200 1.60 6.76 -8.67
C PHE A 200 2.13 5.60 -7.81
N MET A 201 2.28 5.83 -6.50
CA MET A 201 2.85 4.86 -5.56
C MET A 201 1.81 3.94 -4.91
N GLY A 202 0.61 4.45 -4.60
CA GLY A 202 -0.37 3.76 -3.74
C GLY A 202 -1.48 2.99 -4.46
N GLY A 203 -1.45 2.89 -5.80
CA GLY A 203 -2.42 2.14 -6.58
C GLY A 203 -3.86 2.69 -6.47
N ALA A 204 -4.85 1.82 -6.69
CA ALA A 204 -6.25 2.22 -6.82
C ALA A 204 -6.89 2.77 -5.54
N TYR A 205 -6.59 2.22 -4.35
CA TYR A 205 -7.17 2.73 -3.10
C TYR A 205 -6.67 4.15 -2.81
N THR A 206 -5.37 4.39 -2.99
CA THR A 206 -4.78 5.72 -2.87
C THR A 206 -5.29 6.66 -3.94
N PHE A 207 -5.45 6.22 -5.19
CA PHE A 207 -6.08 7.00 -6.27
C PHE A 207 -7.44 7.56 -5.86
N VAL A 208 -8.32 6.71 -5.31
CA VAL A 208 -9.66 7.11 -4.89
C VAL A 208 -9.61 8.07 -3.70
N LEU A 209 -8.82 7.75 -2.66
CA LEU A 209 -8.77 8.56 -1.45
C LEU A 209 -8.16 9.94 -1.73
N VAL A 210 -7.05 9.97 -2.48
CA VAL A 210 -6.41 11.23 -2.93
C VAL A 210 -7.32 11.99 -3.87
N GLY A 211 -8.02 11.31 -4.80
CA GLY A 211 -9.00 11.91 -5.71
C GLY A 211 -10.13 12.64 -4.98
N VAL A 212 -10.76 11.97 -4.01
CA VAL A 212 -11.82 12.55 -3.18
C VAL A 212 -11.30 13.68 -2.30
N ALA A 213 -10.16 13.48 -1.64
CA ALA A 213 -9.53 14.51 -0.80
C ALA A 213 -9.17 15.76 -1.60
N PHE A 214 -8.59 15.57 -2.79
CA PHE A 214 -8.23 16.64 -3.70
C PHE A 214 -9.47 17.39 -4.22
N PHE A 215 -10.53 16.68 -4.60
CA PHE A 215 -11.78 17.29 -5.03
C PHE A 215 -12.44 18.10 -3.91
N ALA A 216 -12.50 17.55 -2.69
CA ALA A 216 -13.00 18.26 -1.51
C ALA A 216 -12.18 19.52 -1.24
N TRP A 217 -10.85 19.42 -1.30
CA TRP A 217 -9.95 20.56 -1.18
C TRP A 217 -10.20 21.60 -2.27
N ALA A 218 -10.31 21.21 -3.54
CA ALA A 218 -10.58 22.11 -4.65
C ALA A 218 -11.90 22.89 -4.46
N LEU A 219 -12.95 22.26 -3.92
CA LEU A 219 -14.20 22.93 -3.54
C LEU A 219 -14.00 23.96 -2.43
N VAL A 220 -13.20 23.63 -1.42
CA VAL A 220 -12.84 24.56 -0.33
C VAL A 220 -12.03 25.74 -0.86
N ILE A 221 -11.11 25.53 -1.79
CA ILE A 221 -10.29 26.61 -2.39
C ILE A 221 -11.13 27.52 -3.28
N ASP A 222 -11.98 26.93 -4.13
CA ASP A 222 -12.85 27.67 -5.06
C ASP A 222 -13.83 28.59 -4.31
N ARG A 223 -14.38 28.12 -3.18
CA ARG A 223 -15.42 28.83 -2.43
C ARG A 223 -14.93 29.56 -1.18
N GLY A 224 -14.02 28.92 -0.43
CA GLY A 224 -13.50 29.41 0.83
C GLY A 224 -12.59 30.61 0.65
N PHE A 225 -11.78 30.66 -0.42
CA PHE A 225 -10.90 31.80 -0.62
C PHE A 225 -11.60 33.09 -1.05
N PRO A 226 -12.60 33.08 -1.95
CA PRO A 226 -13.41 34.28 -2.17
C PRO A 226 -14.09 34.77 -0.88
N ALA A 227 -14.54 33.85 -0.02
CA ALA A 227 -15.11 34.21 1.28
C ALA A 227 -14.06 34.81 2.23
N LEU A 228 -12.83 34.26 2.25
CA LEU A 228 -11.71 34.80 2.99
C LEU A 228 -11.32 36.19 2.48
N GLU A 229 -11.19 36.36 1.16
CA GLU A 229 -10.91 37.63 0.49
C GLU A 229 -11.96 38.68 0.84
N HIS A 230 -13.24 38.31 0.79
CA HIS A 230 -14.35 39.16 1.20
C HIS A 230 -14.27 39.54 2.68
N ARG A 231 -13.98 38.57 3.56
CA ARG A 231 -13.85 38.81 5.01
C ARG A 231 -12.68 39.72 5.35
N ILE A 232 -11.56 39.59 4.63
CA ILE A 232 -10.39 40.47 4.81
C ILE A 232 -10.72 41.89 4.32
N ARG A 233 -11.40 42.03 3.17
CA ARG A 233 -11.76 43.35 2.61
C ARG A 233 -12.85 44.09 3.38
N TYR A 234 -13.91 43.39 3.81
CA TYR A 234 -15.14 44.01 4.33
C TYR A 234 -15.47 43.66 5.78
N GLY A 235 -14.66 42.83 6.44
CA GLY A 235 -14.88 42.41 7.82
C GLY A 235 -15.95 41.32 7.98
N ARG A 236 -16.31 41.01 9.23
CA ARG A 236 -17.18 39.88 9.60
C ARG A 236 -18.68 40.06 9.26
N ARG A 237 -19.14 41.27 8.95
CA ARG A 237 -20.59 41.63 8.96
C ARG A 237 -21.37 41.27 7.69
N ALA A 238 -20.74 40.71 6.66
CA ALA A 238 -21.40 40.49 5.36
C ALA A 238 -20.96 39.18 4.67
N ALA A 239 -20.82 38.08 5.41
CA ALA A 239 -20.66 36.79 4.75
C ALA A 239 -21.99 36.42 4.06
N PRO A 240 -22.02 36.22 2.73
CA PRO A 240 -23.25 35.85 2.04
C PRO A 240 -23.72 34.48 2.55
N ASP A 241 -24.86 34.51 3.22
CA ASP A 241 -25.55 33.39 3.85
C ASP A 241 -25.88 32.25 2.86
N GLY A 242 -25.88 31.03 3.40
CA GLY A 242 -26.75 29.96 2.89
C GLY A 242 -26.14 28.86 2.00
N ARG A 243 -24.81 28.73 1.87
CA ARG A 243 -24.20 27.63 1.08
C ARG A 243 -23.36 26.64 1.90
N GLY A 244 -23.67 26.49 3.19
CA GLY A 244 -23.04 25.52 4.10
C GLY A 244 -23.22 24.06 3.68
N ALA A 245 -24.32 23.73 2.98
CA ALA A 245 -24.66 22.35 2.61
C ALA A 245 -23.52 21.61 1.87
N ARG A 246 -22.78 22.28 0.97
CA ARG A 246 -21.69 21.61 0.22
C ARG A 246 -20.43 21.36 1.06
N TYR A 247 -20.18 22.19 2.08
CA TYR A 247 -19.12 21.93 3.07
C TYR A 247 -19.50 20.80 4.01
N VAL A 248 -20.79 20.70 4.36
CA VAL A 248 -21.34 19.56 5.10
C VAL A 248 -21.16 18.27 4.27
N TYR A 249 -21.42 18.29 2.97
CA TYR A 249 -21.15 17.14 2.10
C TYR A 249 -19.66 16.76 2.06
N ALA A 250 -18.74 17.71 1.88
CA ALA A 250 -17.31 17.41 1.94
C ALA A 250 -16.88 16.86 3.31
N ALA A 251 -17.46 17.37 4.40
CA ALA A 251 -17.23 16.92 5.76
C ALA A 251 -17.84 15.53 6.06
N VAL A 252 -18.82 15.07 5.30
CA VAL A 252 -19.45 13.74 5.43
C VAL A 252 -18.83 12.72 4.47
N ALA A 253 -18.55 13.12 3.22
CA ALA A 253 -18.02 12.25 2.18
C ALA A 253 -16.57 11.82 2.47
N LEU A 254 -15.73 12.74 2.98
CA LEU A 254 -14.33 12.43 3.26
C LEU A 254 -14.17 11.36 4.37
N PRO A 255 -14.83 11.46 5.54
CA PRO A 255 -14.78 10.39 6.55
C PRO A 255 -15.36 9.07 6.07
N ALA A 256 -16.43 9.08 5.25
CA ALA A 256 -17.01 7.85 4.71
C ALA A 256 -16.04 7.11 3.78
N VAL A 257 -15.36 7.83 2.89
CA VAL A 257 -14.32 7.26 2.01
C VAL A 257 -13.11 6.81 2.82
N VAL A 258 -12.65 7.61 3.78
CA VAL A 258 -11.55 7.24 4.66
C VAL A 258 -11.88 5.99 5.45
N GLY A 259 -13.08 5.89 6.04
CA GLY A 259 -13.53 4.70 6.78
C GLY A 259 -13.62 3.46 5.88
N TYR A 260 -14.18 3.61 4.67
CA TYR A 260 -14.23 2.51 3.69
C TYR A 260 -12.83 2.03 3.30
N VAL A 261 -11.91 2.94 2.96
CA VAL A 261 -10.55 2.58 2.58
C VAL A 261 -9.78 2.02 3.78
N ALA A 262 -9.87 2.64 4.96
CA ALA A 262 -9.23 2.16 6.18
C ALA A 262 -9.62 0.72 6.52
N SER A 263 -10.89 0.35 6.28
CA SER A 263 -11.36 -1.02 6.51
C SER A 263 -10.76 -2.07 5.56
N ARG A 264 -10.19 -1.65 4.43
CA ARG A 264 -9.63 -2.54 3.40
C ARG A 264 -8.11 -2.46 3.31
N SER A 265 -7.57 -1.28 3.58
CA SER A 265 -6.18 -0.93 3.43
C SER A 265 -5.80 0.20 4.39
N PRO A 266 -5.29 -0.13 5.58
CA PRO A 266 -4.76 0.87 6.51
C PRO A 266 -3.57 1.64 5.93
N ALA A 267 -2.73 0.96 5.13
CA ALA A 267 -1.55 1.55 4.51
C ALA A 267 -1.90 2.60 3.44
N ALA A 268 -2.96 2.39 2.65
CA ALA A 268 -3.46 3.43 1.74
C ALA A 268 -3.85 4.71 2.49
N VAL A 269 -4.40 4.62 3.71
CA VAL A 269 -4.73 5.79 4.54
C VAL A 269 -3.45 6.56 4.93
N VAL A 270 -2.42 5.84 5.36
CA VAL A 270 -1.12 6.44 5.71
C VAL A 270 -0.49 7.12 4.48
N SER A 271 -0.61 6.51 3.30
CA SER A 271 -0.09 7.07 2.04
C SER A 271 -0.70 8.41 1.64
N VAL A 272 -1.88 8.77 2.18
CA VAL A 272 -2.54 10.06 1.89
C VAL A 272 -2.14 11.19 2.84
N ILE A 273 -1.42 10.88 3.93
CA ILE A 273 -0.92 11.92 4.84
C ILE A 273 -0.02 12.93 4.12
N PRO A 274 1.02 12.52 3.34
CA PRO A 274 1.86 13.46 2.60
C PRO A 274 1.07 14.40 1.66
N PRO A 275 0.19 13.93 0.76
CA PRO A 275 -0.54 14.84 -0.10
C PRO A 275 -1.47 15.78 0.68
N ILE A 276 -2.10 15.36 1.78
CA ILE A 276 -2.90 16.27 2.63
C ILE A 276 -2.02 17.40 3.19
N ILE A 277 -0.82 17.09 3.69
CA ILE A 277 0.15 18.09 4.15
C ILE A 277 0.50 19.05 3.01
N GLY A 278 0.73 18.52 1.81
CA GLY A 278 0.97 19.31 0.60
C GLY A 278 -0.18 20.26 0.27
N LEU A 279 -1.43 19.79 0.33
CA LEU A 279 -2.63 20.61 0.10
C LEU A 279 -2.80 21.72 1.15
N ILE A 280 -2.52 21.42 2.43
CA ILE A 280 -2.52 22.42 3.51
C ILE A 280 -1.44 23.47 3.25
N ALA A 281 -0.22 23.04 2.92
CA ALA A 281 0.90 23.93 2.63
C ALA A 281 0.58 24.89 1.46
N VAL A 282 0.05 24.36 0.36
CA VAL A 282 -0.43 25.17 -0.77
C VAL A 282 -1.49 26.16 -0.30
N SER A 283 -2.48 25.72 0.49
CA SER A 283 -3.55 26.59 1.00
C SER A 283 -3.02 27.76 1.82
N VAL A 284 -2.04 27.50 2.70
CA VAL A 284 -1.39 28.52 3.53
C VAL A 284 -0.63 29.52 2.66
N VAL A 285 0.14 29.03 1.68
CA VAL A 285 0.86 29.89 0.72
C VAL A 285 -0.13 30.77 -0.04
N VAL A 286 -1.22 30.21 -0.56
CA VAL A 286 -2.25 30.98 -1.28
C VAL A 286 -2.88 32.03 -0.36
N ALA A 287 -3.22 31.68 0.88
CA ALA A 287 -3.80 32.62 1.83
C ALA A 287 -2.86 33.81 2.09
N VAL A 288 -1.55 33.57 2.27
CA VAL A 288 -0.54 34.62 2.45
C VAL A 288 -0.40 35.49 1.19
N LEU A 289 -0.45 34.89 0.00
CA LEU A 289 -0.39 35.64 -1.26
C LEU A 289 -1.62 36.52 -1.47
N ILE A 290 -2.82 36.04 -1.12
CA ILE A 290 -4.05 36.85 -1.12
C ILE A 290 -3.93 37.99 -0.14
N GLU A 291 -3.52 37.72 1.11
CA GLU A 291 -3.35 38.76 2.13
C GLU A 291 -2.35 39.83 1.67
N ARG A 292 -1.22 39.42 1.07
CA ARG A 292 -0.23 40.35 0.50
C ARG A 292 -0.83 41.18 -0.62
N LYS A 293 -1.53 40.54 -1.56
CA LYS A 293 -2.20 41.24 -2.66
C LYS A 293 -3.17 42.29 -2.13
N LEU A 294 -4.03 41.92 -1.19
CA LEU A 294 -5.01 42.79 -0.56
C LEU A 294 -4.39 43.94 0.24
N HIS A 295 -3.24 43.70 0.88
CA HIS A 295 -2.54 44.73 1.62
C HIS A 295 -1.84 45.75 0.73
N ASN A 296 -1.47 45.33 -0.49
CA ASN A 296 -0.84 46.18 -1.49
C ASN A 296 -1.87 46.92 -2.38
N GLU A 297 -3.17 46.66 -2.21
CA GLU A 297 -4.23 47.44 -2.87
C GLU A 297 -4.36 48.81 -2.18
N GLU A 298 -4.07 49.89 -2.91
CA GLU A 298 -4.08 51.27 -2.39
C GLU A 298 -5.48 51.73 -1.93
N HIS A 299 -6.52 51.17 -2.54
CA HIS A 299 -7.91 51.50 -2.26
C HIS A 299 -8.75 50.23 -2.16
N ARG A 300 -9.75 50.26 -1.28
CA ARG A 300 -10.72 49.16 -1.17
C ARG A 300 -11.59 49.16 -2.41
N VAL A 301 -11.58 48.07 -3.17
CA VAL A 301 -12.52 47.87 -4.27
C VAL A 301 -13.94 47.99 -3.72
N PHE A 302 -14.78 48.81 -4.35
CA PHE A 302 -16.17 48.98 -3.93
C PHE A 302 -16.94 47.65 -4.06
N ALA A 303 -17.61 47.24 -2.98
CA ALA A 303 -18.56 46.13 -3.06
C ALA A 303 -19.80 46.60 -3.83
N PRO A 304 -20.21 45.93 -4.92
CA PRO A 304 -21.46 46.27 -5.58
C PRO A 304 -22.61 46.01 -4.61
N VAL A 305 -23.29 47.07 -4.18
CA VAL A 305 -24.52 46.99 -3.40
C VAL A 305 -25.67 46.88 -4.40
N PRO A 306 -26.49 45.82 -4.36
CA PRO A 306 -27.62 45.70 -5.27
C PRO A 306 -28.63 46.83 -4.99
N ILE A 307 -28.84 47.71 -5.99
CA ILE A 307 -29.79 48.84 -5.90
C ILE A 307 -31.24 48.34 -6.04
N LEU A 308 -31.45 47.23 -6.76
CA LEU A 308 -32.76 46.61 -6.94
C LEU A 308 -32.90 45.40 -6.00
N THR A 309 -33.88 45.46 -5.11
CA THR A 309 -34.21 44.40 -4.11
C THR A 309 -34.80 43.12 -4.72
N GLY A 310 -35.00 43.04 -6.04
CA GLY A 310 -35.60 41.89 -6.72
C GLY A 310 -34.71 41.18 -7.74
N THR A 311 -33.75 41.88 -8.36
CA THR A 311 -32.82 41.25 -9.31
C THR A 311 -31.62 40.75 -8.53
N ARG A 312 -31.66 39.49 -8.11
CA ARG A 312 -30.42 38.80 -7.72
C ARG A 312 -29.50 38.91 -8.91
N TYR A 313 -28.47 39.75 -8.81
CA TYR A 313 -27.38 39.79 -9.76
C TYR A 313 -26.91 38.34 -9.87
N ALA A 314 -27.23 37.68 -10.97
CA ALA A 314 -26.74 36.36 -11.27
C ALA A 314 -25.25 36.58 -11.56
N ARG A 315 -24.47 36.75 -10.49
CA ARG A 315 -23.02 36.66 -10.59
C ARG A 315 -22.80 35.37 -11.35
N PRO A 316 -22.11 35.38 -12.50
CA PRO A 316 -21.72 34.15 -13.16
C PRO A 316 -21.10 33.33 -12.05
N VAL A 317 -21.76 32.22 -11.71
CA VAL A 317 -21.34 31.41 -10.58
C VAL A 317 -20.04 30.80 -11.06
N SER A 318 -18.93 31.48 -10.76
CA SER A 318 -17.57 31.09 -11.11
C SER A 318 -17.15 29.93 -10.22
N GLY A 319 -18.00 28.92 -10.14
CA GLY A 319 -17.71 27.66 -9.51
C GLY A 319 -17.54 26.60 -10.58
N LEU A 320 -17.04 25.46 -10.14
CA LEU A 320 -16.96 24.25 -10.93
C LEU A 320 -18.25 24.04 -11.73
N SER A 321 -18.12 24.04 -13.05
CA SER A 321 -19.23 23.70 -13.94
C SER A 321 -19.75 22.30 -13.61
N GLY A 322 -21.06 22.08 -13.76
CA GLY A 322 -21.64 20.74 -13.57
C GLY A 322 -20.94 19.68 -14.45
N ALA A 323 -20.52 20.07 -15.65
CA ALA A 323 -19.74 19.24 -16.56
C ALA A 323 -18.38 18.83 -15.99
N ALA A 324 -17.65 19.73 -15.32
CA ALA A 324 -16.38 19.39 -14.68
C ALA A 324 -16.56 18.41 -13.52
N VAL A 325 -17.61 18.60 -12.70
CA VAL A 325 -17.93 17.67 -11.62
C VAL A 325 -18.32 16.30 -12.16
N ALA A 326 -19.12 16.25 -13.23
CA ALA A 326 -19.48 15.01 -13.91
C ALA A 326 -18.25 14.31 -14.51
N ALA A 327 -17.33 15.06 -15.14
CA ALA A 327 -16.10 14.51 -15.69
C ALA A 327 -15.18 13.93 -14.61
N ILE A 328 -15.04 14.61 -13.46
CA ILE A 328 -14.25 14.10 -12.32
C ILE A 328 -14.86 12.82 -11.78
N PHE A 329 -16.18 12.80 -11.60
CA PHE A 329 -16.90 11.62 -11.16
C PHE A 329 -16.70 10.45 -12.14
N LEU A 330 -16.83 10.73 -13.44
CA LEU A 330 -16.59 9.75 -14.48
C LEU A 330 -15.15 9.20 -14.40
N VAL A 331 -14.14 10.05 -14.23
CA VAL A 331 -12.75 9.60 -14.09
C VAL A 331 -12.56 8.74 -12.83
N LEU A 332 -13.10 9.15 -11.68
CA LEU A 332 -12.96 8.41 -10.42
C LEU A 332 -13.62 7.03 -10.46
N VAL A 333 -14.77 6.91 -11.13
CA VAL A 333 -15.51 5.64 -11.27
C VAL A 333 -15.01 4.79 -12.42
N ALA A 334 -14.80 5.40 -13.59
CA ALA A 334 -14.45 4.68 -14.80
C ALA A 334 -13.01 4.18 -14.76
N THR A 335 -12.06 4.87 -14.09
CA THR A 335 -10.66 4.44 -14.12
C THR A 335 -10.45 3.07 -13.46
N PRO A 336 -10.90 2.81 -12.22
CA PRO A 336 -10.72 1.49 -11.62
C PRO A 336 -11.49 0.38 -12.37
N LEU A 337 -12.65 0.70 -12.94
CA LEU A 337 -13.43 -0.23 -13.76
C LEU A 337 -12.69 -0.55 -15.07
N ALA A 338 -12.31 0.49 -15.83
CA ALA A 338 -11.62 0.37 -17.09
C ALA A 338 -10.27 -0.33 -16.93
N HIS A 339 -9.51 -0.03 -15.85
CA HIS A 339 -8.28 -0.75 -15.52
C HIS A 339 -8.52 -2.26 -15.42
N GLY A 340 -9.57 -2.67 -14.70
CA GLY A 340 -9.93 -4.08 -14.56
C GLY A 340 -10.48 -4.77 -15.82
N PHE A 341 -10.98 -4.02 -16.80
CA PHE A 341 -11.48 -4.56 -18.08
C PHE A 341 -10.42 -4.54 -19.19
N ILE A 342 -9.60 -3.49 -19.25
CA ILE A 342 -8.63 -3.25 -20.31
C ILE A 342 -7.36 -4.07 -20.08
N LEU A 343 -6.89 -4.13 -18.83
CA LEU A 343 -5.72 -4.93 -18.51
C LEU A 343 -6.21 -6.33 -18.13
N PRO A 344 -5.89 -7.37 -18.92
CA PRO A 344 -6.32 -8.72 -18.63
C PRO A 344 -5.82 -9.09 -17.25
N SER A 345 -6.75 -9.40 -16.35
CA SER A 345 -6.43 -9.82 -14.99
C SER A 345 -5.66 -11.14 -15.06
N ARG A 346 -4.33 -11.06 -15.12
CA ARG A 346 -3.48 -12.24 -14.96
C ARG A 346 -3.49 -12.59 -13.48
N THR A 347 -4.32 -13.55 -13.12
CA THR A 347 -4.26 -14.18 -11.81
C THR A 347 -3.09 -15.12 -11.81
N VAL A 348 -2.01 -14.72 -11.15
CA VAL A 348 -0.85 -15.59 -10.94
C VAL A 348 -1.00 -16.26 -9.58
N ALA A 349 -0.91 -17.58 -9.56
CA ALA A 349 -0.84 -18.38 -8.36
C ALA A 349 0.62 -18.47 -7.92
N PHE A 350 0.92 -18.01 -6.71
CA PHE A 350 2.27 -18.04 -6.15
C PHE A 350 2.22 -18.20 -4.62
N PRO A 351 3.35 -18.56 -3.98
CA PRO A 351 3.43 -18.77 -2.53
C PRO A 351 3.18 -17.48 -1.73
N GLN A 352 2.25 -17.55 -0.77
CA GLN A 352 1.92 -16.43 0.13
C GLN A 352 1.90 -16.89 1.59
N PRO A 353 2.41 -16.06 2.52
CA PRO A 353 2.25 -16.34 3.93
C PRO A 353 0.81 -16.07 4.36
N VAL A 354 0.32 -16.90 5.28
CA VAL A 354 -1.00 -16.78 5.90
C VAL A 354 -0.82 -16.85 7.40
N SER A 355 -1.29 -15.80 8.07
CA SER A 355 -1.27 -15.73 9.53
C SER A 355 -2.42 -16.51 10.13
N TYR A 356 -2.13 -17.28 11.17
CA TYR A 356 -3.10 -18.02 11.96
C TYR A 356 -3.17 -17.41 13.35
N ALA A 357 -4.36 -17.00 13.79
CA ALA A 357 -4.52 -16.35 15.09
C ALA A 357 -4.05 -17.21 16.28
N ALA A 358 -4.08 -18.54 16.14
CA ALA A 358 -3.59 -19.48 17.15
C ALA A 358 -2.06 -19.58 17.21
N ALA A 359 -1.34 -19.07 16.20
CA ALA A 359 0.11 -19.14 16.07
C ALA A 359 0.70 -17.72 16.13
N SER A 360 0.63 -17.08 17.30
CA SER A 360 1.03 -15.68 17.48
C SER A 360 2.50 -15.47 17.85
N GLU A 361 3.18 -16.50 18.34
CA GLU A 361 4.51 -16.40 18.93
C GLU A 361 5.47 -17.46 18.37
N LEU A 362 6.74 -17.10 18.21
CA LEU A 362 7.83 -18.00 17.82
C LEU A 362 8.26 -18.87 19.00
N SER A 363 7.38 -19.77 19.42
CA SER A 363 7.56 -20.71 20.53
C SER A 363 7.07 -22.11 20.13
N PHE A 364 7.43 -23.15 20.89
CA PHE A 364 6.93 -24.51 20.63
C PHE A 364 5.40 -24.57 20.59
N SER A 365 4.71 -23.80 21.42
CA SER A 365 3.23 -23.76 21.44
C SER A 365 2.67 -23.11 20.18
N GLY A 366 3.24 -21.98 19.74
CA GLY A 366 2.82 -21.29 18.51
C GLY A 366 3.11 -22.10 17.25
N ILE A 367 4.29 -22.72 17.17
CA ILE A 367 4.68 -23.61 16.07
C ILE A 367 3.82 -24.89 16.07
N GLY A 368 3.58 -25.49 17.24
CA GLY A 368 2.70 -26.64 17.37
C GLY A 368 1.23 -26.31 17.05
N ALA A 369 0.78 -25.07 17.26
CA ALA A 369 -0.51 -24.60 16.77
C ALA A 369 -0.50 -24.50 15.24
N LEU A 370 0.54 -23.90 14.64
CA LEU A 370 0.68 -23.81 13.18
C LEU A 370 0.57 -25.19 12.51
N ALA A 371 1.30 -26.18 13.03
CA ALA A 371 1.28 -27.56 12.52
C ALA A 371 -0.12 -28.20 12.51
N ARG A 372 -0.97 -27.85 13.49
CA ARG A 372 -2.33 -28.41 13.64
C ARG A 372 -3.36 -27.76 12.71
N TYR A 373 -3.19 -26.49 12.36
CA TYR A 373 -4.13 -25.74 11.53
C TYR A 373 -3.74 -25.69 10.04
N ARG A 374 -2.73 -26.45 9.65
CA ARG A 374 -2.19 -26.46 8.30
C ARG A 374 -3.19 -27.09 7.28
N PRO A 375 -3.51 -26.39 6.19
CA PRO A 375 -4.27 -26.94 5.07
C PRO A 375 -3.53 -28.10 4.38
N ALA A 376 -4.28 -29.04 3.79
CA ALA A 376 -3.70 -30.19 3.08
C ALA A 376 -2.87 -29.79 1.83
N ASP A 377 -3.18 -28.64 1.22
CA ASP A 377 -2.54 -28.07 0.04
C ASP A 377 -1.48 -26.99 0.37
N ALA A 378 -1.16 -26.81 1.65
CA ALA A 378 -0.18 -25.83 2.09
C ALA A 378 1.26 -26.25 1.72
N LEU A 379 2.07 -25.26 1.34
CA LEU A 379 3.51 -25.43 1.18
C LEU A 379 4.18 -25.62 2.54
N PRO A 380 5.40 -26.20 2.58
CA PRO A 380 6.13 -26.35 3.83
C PRO A 380 6.32 -25.03 4.57
N ASP A 381 6.05 -24.98 5.87
CA ASP A 381 6.18 -23.76 6.67
C ASP A 381 7.24 -23.89 7.78
N LEU A 382 7.24 -22.96 8.74
CA LEU A 382 8.21 -22.98 9.85
C LEU A 382 8.05 -24.24 10.74
N ALA A 383 6.83 -24.78 10.88
CA ALA A 383 6.61 -25.99 11.63
C ALA A 383 7.18 -27.21 10.89
N ASP A 384 7.01 -27.28 9.57
CA ASP A 384 7.65 -28.31 8.75
C ASP A 384 9.17 -28.23 8.80
N TYR A 385 9.74 -27.02 8.78
CA TYR A 385 11.17 -26.82 8.94
C TYR A 385 11.65 -27.37 10.30
N LEU A 386 10.94 -27.10 11.39
CA LEU A 386 11.32 -27.62 12.71
C LEU A 386 11.13 -29.13 12.82
N ALA A 387 10.08 -29.69 12.23
CA ALA A 387 9.90 -31.14 12.12
C ALA A 387 11.05 -31.78 11.33
N HIS A 388 11.44 -31.17 10.22
CA HIS A 388 12.58 -31.54 9.40
C HIS A 388 13.88 -31.52 10.20
N ARG A 389 14.18 -30.41 10.88
CA ARG A 389 15.39 -30.28 11.70
C ARG A 389 15.43 -31.31 12.82
N ALA A 390 14.34 -31.50 13.56
CA ALA A 390 14.25 -32.52 14.60
C ALA A 390 14.43 -33.94 14.03
N PHE A 391 13.81 -34.23 12.89
CA PHE A 391 13.94 -35.52 12.21
C PHE A 391 15.39 -35.81 11.81
N HIS A 392 16.08 -34.85 11.18
CA HIS A 392 17.47 -35.04 10.75
C HIS A 392 18.47 -35.08 11.91
N ASP A 393 18.25 -34.30 12.96
CA ASP A 393 19.06 -34.35 14.19
C ASP A 393 18.89 -35.73 14.88
N GLY A 394 17.65 -36.22 14.98
CA GLY A 394 17.29 -37.50 15.59
C GLY A 394 17.36 -38.72 14.67
N PHE A 395 17.81 -38.56 13.41
CA PHE A 395 17.66 -39.58 12.38
C PHE A 395 18.36 -40.90 12.73
N MET A 396 19.59 -40.81 13.26
CA MET A 396 20.40 -41.96 13.69
C MET A 396 19.79 -42.71 14.90
N TYR A 397 18.79 -42.11 15.54
CA TYR A 397 18.10 -42.62 16.71
C TYR A 397 16.64 -42.99 16.40
N ALA A 398 16.33 -43.25 15.13
CA ALA A 398 15.02 -43.69 14.64
C ALA A 398 13.86 -42.73 14.99
N ARG A 399 14.15 -41.42 15.11
CA ARG A 399 13.09 -40.42 15.27
C ARG A 399 12.20 -40.37 14.03
N THR A 400 10.89 -40.29 14.25
CA THR A 400 9.91 -40.10 13.18
C THR A 400 9.77 -38.61 12.82
N PHE A 401 9.37 -38.33 11.59
CA PHE A 401 9.11 -36.96 11.14
C PHE A 401 7.90 -36.38 11.89
N GLY A 402 8.11 -35.25 12.57
CA GLY A 402 7.06 -34.57 13.32
C GLY A 402 7.62 -33.42 14.16
N VAL A 403 6.77 -32.43 14.43
CA VAL A 403 7.13 -31.27 15.25
C VAL A 403 7.35 -31.74 16.69
N PRO A 404 8.53 -31.51 17.29
CA PRO A 404 8.76 -31.84 18.69
C PRO A 404 7.88 -31.00 19.62
N THR A 405 7.46 -31.59 20.74
CA THR A 405 6.91 -30.83 21.87
C THR A 405 8.02 -30.38 22.82
N ALA A 406 7.77 -29.31 23.58
CA ALA A 406 8.75 -28.79 24.52
C ALA A 406 9.09 -29.84 25.58
N GLY A 407 10.37 -30.16 25.72
CA GLY A 407 10.86 -31.20 26.63
C GLY A 407 10.84 -32.62 26.05
N ASP A 408 10.41 -32.81 24.79
CA ASP A 408 10.63 -34.07 24.08
C ASP A 408 12.13 -34.40 24.13
N ALA A 409 12.44 -35.67 24.26
CA ALA A 409 13.82 -36.15 24.28
C ALA A 409 13.96 -37.41 23.44
N VAL A 410 15.10 -37.56 22.79
CA VAL A 410 15.49 -38.81 22.14
C VAL A 410 16.34 -39.56 23.15
N THR A 411 15.91 -40.75 23.58
CA THR A 411 16.67 -41.61 24.49
C THR A 411 17.10 -42.88 23.78
N VAL A 412 18.34 -43.31 24.05
CA VAL A 412 18.94 -44.51 23.49
C VAL A 412 19.42 -45.37 24.65
N PRO A 413 19.06 -46.66 24.70
CA PRO A 413 19.60 -47.56 25.69
C PRO A 413 21.08 -47.80 25.40
N LEU A 414 21.93 -47.51 26.36
CA LEU A 414 23.35 -47.79 26.33
C LEU A 414 23.63 -48.96 27.28
N TYR A 415 24.35 -49.96 26.78
CA TYR A 415 24.66 -51.16 27.54
C TYR A 415 26.14 -51.14 27.90
N GLU A 416 26.46 -50.91 29.17
CA GLU A 416 27.82 -50.91 29.69
C GLU A 416 28.08 -52.18 30.48
N ARG A 417 29.23 -52.81 30.25
CA ARG A 417 29.68 -53.92 31.10
C ARG A 417 30.28 -53.35 32.38
N ARG A 418 29.71 -53.70 33.54
CA ARG A 418 30.26 -53.38 34.87
C ARG A 418 30.61 -54.67 35.60
N GLY A 419 31.87 -55.10 35.50
CA GLY A 419 32.32 -56.39 36.03
C GLY A 419 31.71 -57.56 35.24
N GLU A 420 30.92 -58.38 35.93
CA GLU A 420 30.24 -59.56 35.36
C GLU A 420 28.80 -59.26 34.87
N SER A 421 28.26 -58.07 35.15
CA SER A 421 26.93 -57.67 34.68
C SER A 421 27.01 -56.71 33.47
N VAL A 422 25.96 -56.73 32.65
CA VAL A 422 25.68 -55.70 31.66
C VAL A 422 24.57 -54.82 32.22
N GLU A 423 24.89 -53.56 32.50
CA GLU A 423 23.92 -52.58 32.98
C GLU A 423 23.39 -51.76 31.80
N ARG A 424 22.08 -51.58 31.76
CA ARG A 424 21.42 -50.66 30.82
C ARG A 424 21.34 -49.29 31.48
N THR A 425 21.92 -48.29 30.83
CA THR A 425 21.73 -46.87 31.14
C THR A 425 20.96 -46.20 30.00
N GLU A 426 20.18 -45.17 30.30
CA GLU A 426 19.52 -44.35 29.29
C GLU A 426 20.43 -43.17 28.96
N TYR A 427 20.80 -43.04 27.69
CA TYR A 427 21.55 -41.89 27.18
C TYR A 427 20.62 -41.00 26.37
N THR A 428 20.57 -39.71 26.70
CA THR A 428 19.70 -38.73 26.03
C THR A 428 20.55 -37.81 25.14
N PRO A 429 20.80 -38.16 23.87
CA PRO A 429 21.60 -37.33 22.98
C PRO A 429 20.97 -35.98 22.64
N ILE A 430 19.64 -35.87 22.65
CA ILE A 430 18.91 -34.68 22.18
C ILE A 430 17.73 -34.40 23.12
N VAL A 431 17.59 -33.14 23.52
CA VAL A 431 16.43 -32.59 24.23
C VAL A 431 15.91 -31.40 23.40
N TYR A 432 14.61 -31.39 23.10
CA TYR A 432 13.95 -30.34 22.35
C TYR A 432 13.41 -29.29 23.34
N ASP A 433 14.31 -28.46 23.84
CA ASP A 433 14.01 -27.33 24.72
C ASP A 433 14.16 -25.98 23.99
N ASP A 434 13.94 -24.88 24.72
CA ASP A 434 14.05 -23.52 24.16
C ASP A 434 15.47 -23.21 23.65
N ALA A 435 16.49 -23.86 24.21
CA ALA A 435 17.87 -23.71 23.75
C ALA A 435 18.07 -24.40 22.40
N TRP A 436 17.53 -25.61 22.22
CA TRP A 436 17.51 -26.28 20.92
C TRP A 436 16.76 -25.44 19.89
N LEU A 437 15.55 -24.95 20.22
CA LEU A 437 14.75 -24.12 19.32
C LEU A 437 15.54 -22.87 18.89
N ALA A 438 16.07 -22.10 19.84
CA ALA A 438 16.89 -20.93 19.54
C ALA A 438 18.11 -21.25 18.67
N SER A 439 18.75 -22.41 18.89
CA SER A 439 19.89 -22.85 18.08
C SER A 439 19.50 -23.20 16.64
N VAL A 440 18.29 -23.72 16.42
CA VAL A 440 17.78 -24.04 15.08
C VAL A 440 17.35 -22.77 14.33
N LEU A 441 16.77 -21.80 15.03
CA LEU A 441 16.32 -20.55 14.43
C LEU A 441 17.45 -19.58 14.07
N THR A 442 18.67 -19.80 14.57
CA THR A 442 19.83 -18.90 14.33
C THR A 442 20.83 -19.44 13.31
N ARG A 443 20.61 -20.66 12.79
CA ARG A 443 21.56 -21.35 11.90
C ARG A 443 21.14 -21.27 10.43
N ASP A 444 22.17 -21.22 9.58
CA ASP A 444 22.17 -21.45 8.13
C ASP A 444 21.34 -20.48 7.28
N ARG A 445 21.83 -20.17 6.08
CA ARG A 445 21.05 -19.42 5.08
C ARG A 445 20.16 -20.39 4.31
N GLY A 446 18.86 -20.39 4.60
CA GLY A 446 17.89 -21.31 3.98
C GLY A 446 16.55 -20.65 3.68
N MET A 447 15.56 -21.45 3.30
CA MET A 447 14.19 -20.96 3.11
C MET A 447 13.55 -20.51 4.44
N HIS A 448 14.01 -21.05 5.57
CA HIS A 448 13.49 -20.70 6.90
C HIS A 448 13.77 -19.25 7.30
N ASP A 449 14.80 -18.60 6.76
CA ASP A 449 15.08 -17.18 7.01
C ASP A 449 13.87 -16.32 6.63
N ILE A 450 13.28 -16.60 5.47
CA ILE A 450 12.07 -15.90 4.98
C ILE A 450 10.89 -16.07 5.95
N PHE A 451 10.78 -17.24 6.60
CA PHE A 451 9.74 -17.51 7.60
C PHE A 451 9.99 -16.73 8.89
N LEU A 452 11.26 -16.64 9.32
CA LEU A 452 11.64 -15.96 10.54
C LEU A 452 11.51 -14.44 10.44
N ASP A 453 11.79 -13.87 9.26
CA ASP A 453 11.66 -12.44 9.00
C ASP A 453 10.21 -11.94 9.10
N GLN A 454 9.21 -12.84 9.14
CA GLN A 454 7.81 -12.51 9.40
C GLN A 454 7.50 -12.25 10.89
N ASN A 455 8.44 -12.52 11.80
CA ASN A 455 8.33 -12.37 13.27
C ASN A 455 7.15 -13.13 13.93
N THR A 456 6.41 -13.93 13.17
CA THR A 456 5.26 -14.71 13.60
C THR A 456 5.24 -16.03 12.82
N PRO A 457 4.83 -17.15 13.42
CA PRO A 457 4.66 -18.40 12.68
C PRO A 457 3.53 -18.26 11.66
N ASN A 458 3.88 -18.22 10.38
CA ASN A 458 2.93 -18.16 9.28
C ASN A 458 2.98 -19.47 8.50
N GLY A 459 1.81 -19.95 8.09
CA GLY A 459 1.74 -21.03 7.11
C GLY A 459 1.91 -20.45 5.71
N VAL A 460 2.14 -21.31 4.73
CA VAL A 460 2.35 -20.88 3.35
C VAL A 460 1.38 -21.62 2.45
N VAL A 461 0.68 -20.87 1.60
CA VAL A 461 -0.26 -21.44 0.64
C VAL A 461 -0.01 -20.85 -0.74
N VAL A 462 -0.28 -21.64 -1.78
CA VAL A 462 -0.33 -21.12 -3.15
C VAL A 462 -1.70 -20.49 -3.34
N ARG A 463 -1.76 -19.17 -3.48
CA ARG A 463 -3.01 -18.45 -3.74
C ARG A 463 -2.94 -17.74 -5.07
N GLN A 464 -4.02 -17.84 -5.84
CA GLN A 464 -4.26 -16.92 -6.93
C GLN A 464 -4.40 -15.53 -6.34
N SER A 465 -3.41 -14.70 -6.61
CA SER A 465 -3.43 -13.35 -6.10
C SER A 465 -3.91 -12.42 -7.19
N PRO A 466 -4.98 -11.66 -6.93
CA PRO A 466 -5.30 -10.52 -7.74
C PRO A 466 -4.40 -9.35 -7.31
N THR A 467 -3.20 -9.55 -6.76
CA THR A 467 -2.34 -8.45 -6.25
C THR A 467 -2.00 -7.40 -7.32
N ILE A 468 -2.16 -7.76 -8.60
CA ILE A 468 -2.08 -6.83 -9.73
C ILE A 468 -3.43 -6.11 -10.01
N TYR A 469 -4.59 -6.65 -9.61
CA TYR A 469 -5.93 -6.14 -10.00
C TYR A 469 -6.98 -6.14 -8.88
N TRP A 470 -7.87 -5.15 -8.88
CA TRP A 470 -8.99 -5.14 -7.92
C TRP A 470 -9.98 -6.29 -8.16
N PRO A 471 -10.35 -7.08 -7.14
CA PRO A 471 -11.44 -8.05 -7.25
C PRO A 471 -12.73 -7.39 -7.77
N ARG A 472 -13.48 -8.09 -8.63
CA ARG A 472 -14.75 -7.55 -9.19
C ARG A 472 -15.73 -7.10 -8.10
N SER A 473 -15.80 -7.82 -6.98
CA SER A 473 -16.63 -7.44 -5.83
C SER A 473 -16.22 -6.09 -5.23
N HIS A 474 -14.92 -5.80 -5.18
CA HIS A 474 -14.37 -4.52 -4.72
C HIS A 474 -14.68 -3.41 -5.71
N GLN A 475 -14.56 -3.67 -7.02
CA GLN A 475 -14.93 -2.72 -8.07
C GLN A 475 -16.42 -2.34 -8.01
N ILE A 476 -17.30 -3.32 -7.78
CA ILE A 476 -18.75 -3.08 -7.64
C ILE A 476 -19.04 -2.23 -6.39
N SER A 477 -18.47 -2.62 -5.24
CA SER A 477 -18.65 -1.88 -3.98
C SER A 477 -18.12 -0.44 -4.07
N HIS A 478 -16.97 -0.26 -4.71
CA HIS A 478 -16.39 1.05 -4.97
C HIS A 478 -17.29 1.90 -5.87
N THR A 479 -17.77 1.32 -6.98
CA THR A 479 -18.66 2.01 -7.92
C THR A 479 -19.95 2.45 -7.24
N ALA A 480 -20.57 1.57 -6.45
CA ALA A 480 -21.76 1.89 -5.67
C ALA A 480 -21.50 3.02 -4.66
N LEU A 481 -20.38 2.97 -3.93
CA LEU A 481 -19.98 4.01 -2.99
C LEU A 481 -19.77 5.36 -3.70
N MET A 482 -19.07 5.38 -4.83
CA MET A 482 -18.85 6.61 -5.59
C MET A 482 -20.16 7.18 -6.13
N ILE A 483 -21.03 6.34 -6.69
CA ILE A 483 -22.37 6.78 -7.14
C ILE A 483 -23.12 7.44 -5.98
N LEU A 484 -23.14 6.80 -4.81
CA LEU A 484 -23.82 7.33 -3.63
C LEU A 484 -23.23 8.69 -3.20
N LEU A 485 -21.91 8.81 -3.15
CA LEU A 485 -21.22 10.03 -2.72
C LEU A 485 -21.37 11.19 -3.70
N PHE A 486 -21.35 10.91 -5.00
CA PHE A 486 -21.36 11.95 -6.03
C PHE A 486 -22.75 12.24 -6.61
N SER A 487 -23.75 11.36 -6.44
CA SER A 487 -25.14 11.58 -6.91
C SER A 487 -25.77 12.93 -6.53
N PRO A 488 -25.46 13.57 -5.37
CA PRO A 488 -26.03 14.87 -5.04
C PRO A 488 -25.50 16.02 -5.93
N PHE A 489 -24.32 15.87 -6.53
CA PHE A 489 -23.68 16.94 -7.30
C PHE A 489 -24.30 17.16 -8.69
N PRO A 490 -24.58 16.12 -9.51
CA PRO A 490 -25.38 16.25 -10.72
C PRO A 490 -26.77 16.82 -10.40
N ALA A 491 -27.48 16.25 -9.42
CA ALA A 491 -28.85 16.67 -9.09
C ALA A 491 -28.95 18.17 -8.73
N GLY A 492 -27.96 18.70 -8.00
CA GLY A 492 -27.88 20.11 -7.67
C GLY A 492 -27.35 21.02 -8.78
N SER A 493 -26.66 20.48 -9.78
CA SER A 493 -26.10 21.24 -10.92
C SER A 493 -27.06 21.28 -12.12
N PHE A 494 -27.86 20.22 -12.30
CA PHE A 494 -28.91 20.13 -13.33
C PHE A 494 -30.24 20.77 -12.91
N GLY A 495 -30.29 21.41 -11.73
CA GLY A 495 -31.50 22.10 -11.27
C GLY A 495 -32.67 21.18 -10.91
N MET A 496 -32.43 19.86 -10.76
CA MET A 496 -33.47 18.89 -10.37
C MET A 496 -33.93 19.08 -8.93
N VAL A 497 -33.05 19.56 -8.05
CA VAL A 497 -33.48 20.11 -6.75
C VAL A 497 -33.97 21.53 -7.02
N SER A 498 -35.22 21.63 -7.44
CA SER A 498 -35.93 22.89 -7.62
C SER A 498 -35.64 23.76 -6.40
N HIS A 499 -35.06 24.94 -6.61
CA HIS A 499 -34.89 25.92 -5.55
C HIS A 499 -36.21 26.01 -4.80
N VAL A 500 -36.26 25.50 -3.56
CA VAL A 500 -37.27 25.90 -2.59
C VAL A 500 -37.10 27.40 -2.51
N ARG A 501 -37.95 28.12 -3.26
CA ARG A 501 -37.99 29.58 -3.24
C ARG A 501 -38.51 29.89 -1.86
N VAL A 502 -37.61 30.00 -0.89
CA VAL A 502 -37.90 30.66 0.37
C VAL A 502 -38.20 32.10 -0.03
N ARG A 503 -39.48 32.38 -0.26
CA ARG A 503 -40.02 33.71 -0.48
C ARG A 503 -39.85 34.40 0.86
N ILE A 504 -38.71 35.08 1.03
CA ILE A 504 -38.53 36.00 2.15
C ILE A 504 -39.47 37.16 1.83
N GLU A 505 -40.68 37.11 2.38
CA GLU A 505 -41.56 38.26 2.40
C GLU A 505 -40.82 39.38 3.13
N GLY A 506 -40.48 40.43 2.37
CA GLY A 506 -39.70 41.53 2.89
C GLY A 506 -40.46 42.24 4.00
N SER A 507 -40.06 42.03 5.25
CA SER A 507 -40.42 42.92 6.34
C SER A 507 -39.75 44.27 6.09
N THR A 508 -40.58 45.22 5.62
CA THR A 508 -40.49 46.66 5.87
C THR A 508 -39.10 47.30 5.75
N VAL A 509 -38.91 47.93 4.58
CA VAL A 509 -37.91 48.97 4.31
C VAL A 509 -37.97 50.06 5.39
N ARG A 510 -37.06 50.00 6.36
CA ARG A 510 -36.81 51.14 7.27
C ARG A 510 -35.96 52.16 6.52
N ARG A 511 -36.63 53.15 5.90
CA ARG A 511 -35.99 54.36 5.34
C ARG A 511 -35.08 54.98 6.40
N LYS A 512 -33.77 54.98 6.16
CA LYS A 512 -32.81 55.78 6.92
C LYS A 512 -32.84 57.20 6.35
N ARG A 513 -33.32 58.16 7.15
CA ARG A 513 -33.18 59.61 6.88
C ARG A 513 -31.70 59.92 6.64
N GLN A 514 -31.37 60.47 5.48
CA GLN A 514 -30.13 61.21 5.30
C GLN A 514 -30.28 62.52 6.09
N ALA A 515 -29.45 62.70 7.11
CA ALA A 515 -29.20 64.02 7.68
C ALA A 515 -28.11 64.67 6.83
N ALA A 516 -28.37 65.92 6.43
CA ALA A 516 -27.46 66.82 5.74
C ALA A 516 -26.24 67.16 6.60
#